data_AF-A0A1Q8ZET0-F1
#
_entry.id   AF-A0A1Q8ZET0-F1
#
_cell.length_a   1.000
_cell.length_b   1.000
_cell.length_c   1.000
_cell.angle_alpha   90.00
_cell.angle_beta   90.00
_cell.angle_gamma   90.00
#
_symmetry.space_group_name_H-M   'P 1'
#
loop_
_entity.id
_entity.type
_entity.pdbx_description
1 polymer ?
#
loop_
_entity_poly.entity_id
_entity_poly.type
_entity_poly.pdbx_seq_one_letter_code
_entity_poly.pdbx_strand_id
1 'polypeptide(L)'
;MAEVSSHDLRTLSLVLQEHLQSVLTHSEPIQIQCVVRQDILMVLGQHSAAMVPDPQQTLQVLEHELRSLQPVFNNGSSQMVRLYLRVLGQPQPYMFHEFTIEPQAAVLSVSDQEMKILTEDFPIPEENALESHLEPLIGISPETESPGDEAGALTYPLEDPLHLAEPVLAQPMVQPDLPPRRRSPLWLIAGGGLGIMGLLGGMYMLTRPCVIGTCEAIQTAQTLNQEAAQQVQQARSEQDVIQARKKLEVALENLAAIPSWSNQRSNAQALSQTYQAEVEVLDRVIAAQKQAMTAAQKSANPPHPLQDWLEIEGLWKAAIAELVQVPKEHPAYALAQRKQVEYSANLAVVQKRIQAERQSQENLKQGRATARVAETLQGIAQNLESWRQVQSTWQIAVASLQKIPQGTAAYSEAQAFLKDYQAQLLKARNHATSEQLAEKAYKQAVKLAGDAKSFEQKGQWSLAVASWREAVNQTQQVPADTFYANEAQPLTQQYTESLTAAEENLRQVALIQKTRVDLSRTCSGPIQICDYTVTANLIKVKLTVAYMRALMRTGITAQSKGDVNAQIRVNEHLQTLQAALEAISENSGIPIEIYSANDSLMGRYIP
;
A
#
# COMPACT_ATOMS: atom_id res chain seq x y z
N MET A 1 1.12 32.39 7.40
CA MET A 1 2.36 31.66 7.10
C MET A 1 2.49 30.61 8.18
N ALA A 2 2.19 29.35 7.86
CA ALA A 2 2.36 28.26 8.81
C ALA A 2 3.87 28.08 9.04
N GLU A 3 4.30 28.19 10.30
CA GLU A 3 5.69 27.95 10.67
C GLU A 3 5.95 26.46 10.48
N VAL A 4 6.81 26.09 9.52
CA VAL A 4 7.22 24.69 9.31
C VAL A 4 7.88 24.21 10.60
N SER A 5 7.32 23.19 11.23
CA SER A 5 7.83 22.67 12.49
C SER A 5 9.25 22.14 12.31
N SER A 6 10.18 22.57 13.17
CA SER A 6 11.54 22.03 13.21
C SER A 6 11.57 20.52 13.47
N HIS A 7 10.48 19.95 14.00
CA HIS A 7 10.32 18.52 14.22
C HIS A 7 10.15 17.77 12.90
N ASP A 8 9.27 18.25 12.01
CA ASP A 8 8.93 17.59 10.75
C ASP A 8 10.14 17.51 9.81
N LEU A 9 10.97 18.57 9.78
CA LEU A 9 12.22 18.60 9.01
C LEU A 9 13.26 17.63 9.56
N ARG A 10 13.31 17.44 10.88
CA ARG A 10 14.20 16.47 11.51
C ARG A 10 13.74 15.04 11.22
N THR A 11 12.44 14.78 11.25
CA THR A 11 11.85 13.49 10.86
C THR A 11 12.14 13.18 9.40
N LEU A 12 11.92 14.13 8.49
CA LEU A 12 12.26 13.97 7.08
C LEU A 12 13.75 13.67 6.88
N SER A 13 14.62 14.36 7.62
CA SER A 13 16.07 14.12 7.56
C SER A 13 16.41 12.66 7.95
N LEU A 14 15.79 12.14 9.01
CA LEU A 14 16.01 10.77 9.48
C LEU A 14 15.52 9.73 8.46
N VAL A 15 14.33 9.93 7.90
CA VAL A 15 13.75 9.01 6.89
C VAL A 15 14.64 8.93 5.66
N LEU A 16 15.06 10.08 5.13
CA LEU A 16 15.93 10.13 3.95
C LEU A 16 17.28 9.47 4.22
N GLN A 17 17.85 9.68 5.42
CA GLN A 17 19.11 9.07 5.82
C GLN A 17 19.01 7.54 5.94
N GLU A 18 17.94 7.03 6.55
CA GLU A 18 17.70 5.60 6.71
C GLU A 18 17.48 4.92 5.35
N HIS A 19 16.67 5.53 4.47
CA HIS A 19 16.44 5.04 3.12
C HIS A 19 17.75 4.95 2.33
N LEU A 20 18.56 6.01 2.33
CA LEU A 20 19.88 6.04 1.69
C LEU A 20 20.80 4.91 2.18
N GLN A 21 20.80 4.67 3.49
CA GLN A 21 21.63 3.62 4.09
C GLN A 21 21.17 2.23 3.68
N SER A 22 19.86 2.03 3.50
CA SER A 22 19.28 0.77 3.04
C SER A 22 19.58 0.44 1.57
N VAL A 23 19.69 1.48 0.72
CA VAL A 23 19.85 1.32 -0.73
C VAL A 23 21.33 1.25 -1.14
N LEU A 24 22.18 2.10 -0.57
CA LEU A 24 23.57 2.25 -1.03
C LEU A 24 24.59 1.42 -0.25
N THR A 25 24.19 0.74 0.84
CA THR A 25 25.04 -0.20 1.63
C THR A 25 26.46 0.30 1.91
N HIS A 26 26.63 1.60 2.18
CA HIS A 26 27.93 2.16 2.54
C HIS A 26 28.29 1.80 3.99
N SER A 27 29.60 1.72 4.28
CA SER A 27 30.13 1.43 5.61
C SER A 27 29.89 2.56 6.62
N GLU A 28 29.67 3.80 6.15
CA GLU A 28 29.35 4.96 6.98
C GLU A 28 28.03 5.62 6.52
N PRO A 29 27.20 6.13 7.43
CA PRO A 29 25.95 6.80 7.07
C PRO A 29 26.22 8.19 6.48
N ILE A 30 25.52 8.53 5.40
CA ILE A 30 25.46 9.90 4.88
C ILE A 30 24.50 10.68 5.77
N GLN A 31 24.97 11.72 6.43
CA GLN A 31 24.15 12.55 7.32
C GLN A 31 23.26 13.47 6.49
N ILE A 32 21.94 13.41 6.71
CA ILE A 32 20.98 14.26 6.01
C ILE A 32 20.49 15.38 6.93
N GLN A 33 20.37 16.58 6.37
CA GLN A 33 19.77 17.74 7.03
C GLN A 33 18.79 18.43 6.09
N CYS A 34 17.56 18.63 6.55
CA CYS A 34 16.51 19.31 5.81
C CYS A 34 16.19 20.67 6.43
N VAL A 35 16.05 21.70 5.58
CA VAL A 35 15.66 23.05 5.97
C VAL A 35 14.74 23.62 4.90
N VAL A 36 13.71 24.36 5.29
CA VAL A 36 12.89 25.15 4.35
C VAL A 36 13.32 26.62 4.42
N ARG A 37 13.60 27.24 3.26
CA ARG A 37 13.79 28.69 3.14
C ARG A 37 13.03 29.20 1.91
N GLN A 38 12.27 30.28 2.09
CA GLN A 38 11.52 30.91 0.99
C GLN A 38 10.66 29.87 0.23
N ASP A 39 9.98 28.99 0.97
CA ASP A 39 9.15 27.90 0.45
C ASP A 39 9.88 26.83 -0.39
N ILE A 40 11.23 26.86 -0.42
CA ILE A 40 12.08 25.85 -1.04
C ILE A 40 12.57 24.88 0.05
N LEU A 41 12.32 23.59 -0.14
CA LEU A 41 12.89 22.53 0.68
C LEU A 41 14.33 22.26 0.23
N MET A 42 15.28 22.56 1.10
CA MET A 42 16.69 22.27 0.89
C MET A 42 17.09 21.04 1.69
N VAL A 43 17.67 20.05 1.01
CA VAL A 43 18.16 18.81 1.61
C VAL A 43 19.67 18.73 1.39
N LEU A 44 20.42 18.61 2.47
CA LEU A 44 21.87 18.56 2.48
C LEU A 44 22.34 17.18 2.95
N GLY A 45 23.02 16.45 2.07
CA GLY A 45 23.74 15.23 2.41
C GLY A 45 25.22 15.51 2.67
N GLN A 46 25.71 15.01 3.81
CA GLN A 46 27.08 15.13 4.23
C GLN A 46 27.72 13.75 4.43
N HIS A 47 28.92 13.57 3.90
CA HIS A 47 29.68 12.33 4.07
C HIS A 47 31.13 12.62 4.47
N SER A 48 31.82 11.63 5.01
CA SER A 48 33.23 11.76 5.39
C SER A 48 34.14 11.83 4.15
N ALA A 49 35.35 12.38 4.30
CA ALA A 49 36.33 12.37 3.19
C ALA A 49 36.86 10.96 2.87
N ALA A 50 36.67 9.99 3.80
CA ALA A 50 37.11 8.61 3.65
C ALA A 50 36.13 7.75 2.83
N MET A 51 34.86 8.18 2.71
CA MET A 51 33.83 7.50 1.92
C MET A 51 33.17 8.51 0.99
N VAL A 52 33.47 8.40 -0.31
CA VAL A 52 32.87 9.24 -1.35
C VAL A 52 31.77 8.41 -2.05
N PRO A 53 30.48 8.70 -1.83
CA PRO A 53 29.40 7.98 -2.49
C PRO A 53 29.32 8.37 -3.98
N ASP A 54 28.68 7.54 -4.81
CA ASP A 54 28.34 7.94 -6.18
C ASP A 54 27.37 9.14 -6.11
N PRO A 55 27.78 10.35 -6.56
CA PRO A 55 26.98 11.54 -6.39
C PRO A 55 25.65 11.51 -7.17
N GLN A 56 25.65 10.93 -8.37
CA GLN A 56 24.45 10.88 -9.21
C GLN A 56 23.44 9.87 -8.66
N GLN A 57 23.93 8.68 -8.30
CA GLN A 57 23.08 7.65 -7.70
C GLN A 57 22.47 8.13 -6.38
N THR A 58 23.27 8.79 -5.54
CA THR A 58 22.82 9.33 -4.24
C THR A 58 21.70 10.35 -4.40
N LEU A 59 21.85 11.29 -5.34
CA LEU A 59 20.83 12.31 -5.60
C LEU A 59 19.56 11.72 -6.23
N GLN A 60 19.68 10.72 -7.10
CA GLN A 60 18.52 10.03 -7.68
C GLN A 60 17.72 9.27 -6.63
N VAL A 61 18.38 8.58 -5.70
CA VAL A 61 17.72 7.87 -4.59
C VAL A 61 16.98 8.88 -3.70
N LEU A 62 17.62 10.00 -3.37
CA LEU A 62 17.00 11.08 -2.60
C LEU A 62 15.79 11.71 -3.31
N GLU A 63 15.92 12.00 -4.59
CA GLU A 63 14.81 12.54 -5.39
C GLU A 63 13.64 11.56 -5.45
N HIS A 64 13.91 10.27 -5.72
CA HIS A 64 12.89 9.25 -5.78
C HIS A 64 12.11 9.14 -4.47
N GLU A 65 12.83 9.11 -3.35
CA GLU A 65 12.22 9.03 -2.03
C GLU A 65 11.41 10.28 -1.72
N LEU A 66 11.92 11.48 -2.03
CA LEU A 66 11.18 12.73 -1.84
C LEU A 66 9.92 12.82 -2.70
N ARG A 67 9.96 12.31 -3.94
CA ARG A 67 8.76 12.22 -4.81
C ARG A 67 7.75 11.21 -4.28
N SER A 68 8.20 10.15 -3.63
CA SER A 68 7.34 9.14 -2.99
C SER A 68 6.69 9.69 -1.71
N LEU A 69 7.47 10.35 -0.86
CA LEU A 69 7.01 10.91 0.42
C LEU A 69 6.09 12.12 0.25
N GLN A 70 6.21 12.85 -0.88
CA GLN A 70 5.49 14.10 -1.17
C GLN A 70 5.37 15.04 0.05
N PRO A 71 6.50 15.45 0.66
CA PRO A 71 6.45 16.32 1.83
C PRO A 71 5.90 17.70 1.43
N VAL A 72 4.73 18.07 1.97
CA VAL A 72 4.07 19.34 1.66
C VAL A 72 4.40 20.36 2.75
N PHE A 73 5.36 21.24 2.48
CA PHE A 73 5.69 22.36 3.37
C PHE A 73 5.18 23.72 2.85
N ASN A 74 4.58 23.74 1.64
CA ASN A 74 4.04 24.94 1.01
C ASN A 74 2.52 24.84 0.77
N ASN A 75 1.70 25.02 1.82
CA ASN A 75 0.24 25.25 1.78
C ASN A 75 -0.59 24.54 0.66
N GLY A 76 -0.22 23.32 0.26
CA GLY A 76 -0.91 22.57 -0.82
C GLY A 76 -0.56 22.95 -2.26
N SER A 77 0.52 23.69 -2.52
CA SER A 77 1.05 24.00 -3.86
C SER A 77 2.31 23.19 -4.18
N SER A 78 2.79 23.28 -5.43
CA SER A 78 4.01 22.56 -5.87
C SER A 78 5.21 22.91 -4.99
N GLN A 79 5.84 21.88 -4.42
CA GLN A 79 6.99 22.02 -3.53
C GLN A 79 8.28 22.00 -4.36
N MET A 80 9.00 23.12 -4.38
CA MET A 80 10.33 23.19 -4.98
C MET A 80 11.36 22.58 -4.03
N VAL A 81 12.27 21.75 -4.57
CA VAL A 81 13.27 21.00 -3.79
C VAL A 81 14.66 21.21 -4.38
N ARG A 82 15.64 21.43 -3.50
CA ARG A 82 17.07 21.48 -3.84
C ARG A 82 17.87 20.50 -3.00
N LEU A 83 18.57 19.60 -3.66
CA LEU A 83 19.46 18.62 -3.04
C LEU A 83 20.90 19.11 -3.16
N TYR A 84 21.68 18.92 -2.10
CA TYR A 84 23.09 19.27 -2.05
C TYR A 84 23.90 18.11 -1.46
N LEU A 85 25.08 17.84 -2.03
CA LEU A 85 26.06 16.93 -1.47
C LEU A 85 27.36 17.66 -1.14
N ARG A 86 27.86 17.45 0.08
CA ARG A 86 29.16 18.00 0.52
C ARG A 86 29.96 17.02 1.36
N VAL A 87 31.27 17.23 1.37
CA VAL A 87 32.18 16.57 2.33
C VAL A 87 32.06 17.27 3.69
N LEU A 88 32.08 16.49 4.78
CA LEU A 88 32.06 17.00 6.14
C LEU A 88 33.22 17.99 6.36
N GLY A 89 32.91 19.19 6.86
CA GLY A 89 33.88 20.27 7.10
C GLY A 89 34.16 21.19 5.90
N GLN A 90 33.69 20.85 4.69
CA GLN A 90 33.78 21.75 3.53
C GLN A 90 32.58 22.72 3.49
N PRO A 91 32.80 24.02 3.23
CA PRO A 91 31.71 25.00 3.19
C PRO A 91 30.86 24.89 1.91
N GLN A 92 31.43 24.44 0.79
CA GLN A 92 30.72 24.37 -0.49
C GLN A 92 30.29 22.93 -0.84
N PRO A 93 29.04 22.73 -1.32
CA PRO A 93 28.64 21.47 -1.92
C PRO A 93 29.35 21.28 -3.26
N TYR A 94 29.75 20.03 -3.55
CA TYR A 94 30.39 19.69 -4.82
C TYR A 94 29.39 19.19 -5.87
N MET A 95 28.16 18.85 -5.45
CA MET A 95 27.06 18.51 -6.36
C MET A 95 25.72 18.99 -5.83
N PHE A 96 24.80 19.34 -6.74
CA PHE A 96 23.44 19.71 -6.42
C PHE A 96 22.46 19.24 -7.51
N HIS A 97 21.18 19.09 -7.16
CA HIS A 97 20.10 18.78 -8.08
C HIS A 97 18.82 19.51 -7.65
N GLU A 98 18.05 20.04 -8.62
CA GLU A 98 16.83 20.80 -8.34
C GLU A 98 15.65 20.20 -9.10
N PHE A 99 14.51 20.08 -8.43
CA PHE A 99 13.27 19.58 -9.02
C PHE A 99 12.04 20.08 -8.27
N THR A 100 10.86 19.85 -8.85
CA THR A 100 9.56 20.22 -8.27
C THR A 100 8.71 18.97 -8.02
N ILE A 101 8.05 18.93 -6.87
CA ILE A 101 7.04 17.94 -6.51
C ILE A 101 5.67 18.59 -6.66
N GLU A 102 4.88 18.10 -7.60
CA GLU A 102 3.51 18.56 -7.78
C GLU A 102 2.56 17.76 -6.86
N PRO A 103 1.62 18.42 -6.16
CA PRO A 103 0.63 17.72 -5.35
C PRO A 103 -0.26 16.90 -6.28
N GLN A 104 -0.44 15.60 -5.98
CA GLN A 104 -1.40 14.78 -6.70
C GLN A 104 -2.81 15.35 -6.47
N ALA A 105 -3.38 15.96 -7.51
CA ALA A 105 -4.77 16.37 -7.50
C ALA A 105 -5.64 15.15 -7.17
N ALA A 106 -6.53 15.28 -6.18
CA ALA A 106 -7.57 14.32 -5.93
C ALA A 106 -8.34 14.08 -7.24
N VAL A 107 -8.23 12.87 -7.80
CA VAL A 107 -9.00 12.45 -8.97
C VAL A 107 -10.45 12.31 -8.52
N LEU A 108 -11.19 13.41 -8.59
CA LEU A 108 -12.63 13.46 -8.63
C LEU A 108 -13.04 14.06 -9.97
N SER A 109 -13.08 13.21 -11.00
CA SER A 109 -14.08 13.24 -12.07
C SER A 109 -13.76 12.10 -13.05
N VAL A 110 -14.50 11.00 -12.93
CA VAL A 110 -14.77 10.18 -14.12
C VAL A 110 -15.69 11.04 -14.97
N SER A 111 -15.18 11.59 -16.08
CA SER A 111 -16.03 12.13 -17.14
C SER A 111 -16.22 11.06 -18.19
N ASP A 112 -17.47 10.81 -18.55
CA ASP A 112 -17.98 9.87 -19.54
C ASP A 112 -17.49 10.14 -20.98
N GLN A 113 -16.18 10.04 -21.26
CA GLN A 113 -15.68 10.40 -22.60
C GLN A 113 -14.56 9.55 -23.20
N GLU A 114 -14.22 8.38 -22.66
CA GLU A 114 -13.26 7.47 -23.32
C GLU A 114 -13.70 5.99 -23.32
N MET A 115 -14.95 5.75 -23.73
CA MET A 115 -15.32 4.48 -24.36
C MET A 115 -15.94 4.75 -25.74
N LYS A 116 -15.14 5.36 -26.62
CA LYS A 116 -15.48 5.52 -28.04
C LYS A 116 -14.25 5.50 -28.93
N ILE A 117 -13.37 4.53 -28.76
CA ILE A 117 -12.40 4.15 -29.79
C ILE A 117 -12.25 2.62 -29.70
N LEU A 118 -12.36 1.96 -30.85
CA LEU A 118 -12.25 0.50 -31.08
C LEU A 118 -13.55 -0.31 -31.01
N THR A 119 -14.55 0.05 -31.82
CA THR A 119 -15.30 -0.94 -32.63
C THR A 119 -16.17 -0.20 -33.64
N GLU A 120 -15.63 0.06 -34.83
CA GLU A 120 -16.42 0.13 -36.06
C GLU A 120 -15.59 -0.49 -37.19
N ASP A 121 -16.02 -1.65 -37.67
CA ASP A 121 -16.07 -1.99 -39.09
C ASP A 121 -17.04 -3.18 -39.30
N PHE A 122 -18.29 -2.83 -39.66
CA PHE A 122 -19.25 -3.45 -40.62
C PHE A 122 -19.50 -5.00 -40.65
N PRO A 123 -20.66 -5.46 -41.18
CA PRO A 123 -22.06 -5.10 -40.91
C PRO A 123 -23.00 -6.34 -40.77
N ILE A 124 -24.21 -6.16 -40.22
CA ILE A 124 -25.34 -7.07 -40.48
C ILE A 124 -26.55 -6.21 -40.88
N PRO A 125 -27.32 -6.56 -41.94
CA PRO A 125 -28.33 -5.68 -42.53
C PRO A 125 -29.69 -5.71 -41.80
N GLU A 126 -30.37 -4.58 -41.93
CA GLU A 126 -31.82 -4.32 -42.01
C GLU A 126 -32.81 -5.44 -41.60
N GLU A 127 -33.73 -5.12 -40.68
CA GLU A 127 -35.14 -4.88 -41.06
C GLU A 127 -35.99 -4.36 -39.89
N ASN A 128 -36.72 -3.27 -40.19
CA ASN A 128 -38.10 -2.94 -39.83
C ASN A 128 -38.62 -3.07 -38.37
N ALA A 129 -38.87 -1.89 -37.80
CA ALA A 129 -40.18 -1.39 -37.34
C ALA A 129 -41.21 -2.40 -36.79
N LEU A 130 -41.64 -2.18 -35.54
CA LEU A 130 -43.02 -1.70 -35.29
C LEU A 130 -43.19 -1.16 -33.87
N GLU A 131 -43.92 -0.05 -33.80
CA GLU A 131 -44.40 0.63 -32.60
C GLU A 131 -45.46 -0.16 -31.81
N SER A 132 -45.56 0.21 -30.53
CA SER A 132 -46.78 0.31 -29.72
C SER A 132 -47.48 -0.99 -29.26
N HIS A 133 -47.60 -1.18 -27.95
CA HIS A 133 -48.76 -0.71 -27.19
C HIS A 133 -48.68 -1.12 -25.70
N LEU A 134 -49.31 -0.29 -24.86
CA LEU A 134 -49.34 -0.37 -23.40
C LEU A 134 -50.18 -1.55 -22.85
N GLU A 135 -49.65 -2.12 -21.75
CA GLU A 135 -50.29 -2.53 -20.47
C GLU A 135 -51.48 -3.52 -20.44
N PRO A 136 -51.88 -4.01 -19.24
CA PRO A 136 -51.13 -4.85 -18.29
C PRO A 136 -51.99 -6.08 -17.89
N LEU A 137 -51.51 -6.99 -17.04
CA LEU A 137 -52.25 -7.61 -15.91
C LEU A 137 -51.56 -8.90 -15.42
N ILE A 138 -51.29 -8.86 -14.10
CA ILE A 138 -51.45 -9.94 -13.12
C ILE A 138 -50.56 -11.18 -13.28
N GLY A 139 -49.59 -11.24 -12.37
CA GLY A 139 -49.58 -12.22 -11.29
C GLY A 139 -49.22 -13.65 -11.67
N ILE A 140 -48.14 -14.14 -11.06
CA ILE A 140 -48.14 -15.28 -10.13
C ILE A 140 -46.66 -15.61 -9.85
N SER A 141 -46.38 -15.79 -8.56
CA SER A 141 -45.13 -16.35 -8.02
C SER A 141 -44.74 -17.64 -8.73
N PRO A 142 -43.46 -18.03 -8.73
CA PRO A 142 -43.23 -19.40 -8.30
C PRO A 142 -42.11 -19.55 -7.28
N GLU A 143 -42.46 -20.37 -6.29
CA GLU A 143 -41.57 -21.19 -5.51
C GLU A 143 -40.53 -21.91 -6.38
N THR A 144 -39.32 -21.89 -5.86
CA THR A 144 -38.22 -22.82 -6.12
C THR A 144 -38.65 -24.26 -5.88
N GLU A 145 -38.67 -25.07 -6.94
CA GLU A 145 -38.53 -26.52 -6.84
C GLU A 145 -37.34 -26.99 -7.68
N SER A 146 -36.44 -27.69 -6.99
CA SER A 146 -35.45 -28.62 -7.55
C SER A 146 -36.18 -29.83 -8.14
N PRO A 147 -35.69 -30.40 -9.24
CA PRO A 147 -35.22 -31.79 -9.20
C PRO A 147 -33.91 -31.95 -9.99
N GLY A 148 -32.96 -32.81 -9.61
CA GLY A 148 -33.17 -34.22 -9.29
C GLY A 148 -32.97 -35.04 -10.56
N ASP A 149 -31.83 -35.74 -10.61
CA ASP A 149 -31.27 -36.54 -11.71
C ASP A 149 -32.24 -37.52 -12.41
N GLU A 150 -32.05 -37.77 -13.72
CA GLU A 150 -31.54 -39.04 -14.25
C GLU A 150 -31.52 -39.14 -15.80
N ALA A 151 -30.41 -39.72 -16.28
CA ALA A 151 -30.24 -40.61 -17.44
C ALA A 151 -30.35 -40.12 -18.90
N GLY A 152 -29.24 -40.29 -19.63
CA GLY A 152 -29.18 -40.27 -21.11
C GLY A 152 -27.75 -40.37 -21.67
N ALA A 153 -27.18 -41.57 -21.61
CA ALA A 153 -25.81 -41.92 -22.00
C ALA A 153 -25.47 -41.66 -23.49
N LEU A 154 -24.20 -41.34 -23.77
CA LEU A 154 -23.42 -41.95 -24.86
C LEU A 154 -21.94 -42.14 -24.45
N THR A 155 -21.53 -43.39 -24.55
CA THR A 155 -20.27 -44.07 -24.22
C THR A 155 -19.10 -43.78 -25.17
N TYR A 156 -17.88 -43.67 -24.63
CA TYR A 156 -16.64 -44.27 -25.16
C TYR A 156 -15.69 -44.63 -23.98
N PRO A 157 -14.84 -45.67 -24.09
CA PRO A 157 -14.29 -46.38 -22.93
C PRO A 157 -12.96 -45.79 -22.43
N LEU A 158 -12.89 -45.62 -21.11
CA LEU A 158 -11.65 -45.58 -20.32
C LEU A 158 -11.25 -47.02 -19.97
N GLU A 159 -9.98 -47.36 -20.16
CA GLU A 159 -9.32 -48.43 -19.40
C GLU A 159 -8.47 -47.84 -18.28
N ASP A 160 -8.56 -48.54 -17.16
CA ASP A 160 -8.18 -48.22 -15.79
C ASP A 160 -6.66 -48.24 -15.56
N PRO A 161 -6.09 -47.41 -14.65
CA PRO A 161 -4.68 -47.42 -14.31
C PRO A 161 -4.43 -48.05 -12.94
N LEU A 162 -3.57 -49.07 -12.84
CA LEU A 162 -2.82 -49.36 -11.60
C LEU A 162 -1.74 -50.42 -11.84
N HIS A 163 -0.47 -50.03 -11.71
CA HIS A 163 0.28 -50.39 -10.50
C HIS A 163 1.67 -49.72 -10.46
N LEU A 164 1.83 -49.01 -9.35
CA LEU A 164 3.03 -48.50 -8.71
C LEU A 164 4.28 -49.39 -8.84
N ALA A 165 5.43 -48.75 -9.04
CA ALA A 165 6.64 -49.05 -8.28
C ALA A 165 7.51 -47.80 -8.13
N GLU A 166 7.74 -47.43 -6.88
CA GLU A 166 8.66 -46.40 -6.37
C GLU A 166 10.13 -46.93 -6.25
N PRO A 167 11.11 -46.11 -5.84
CA PRO A 167 12.49 -46.11 -6.34
C PRO A 167 13.50 -46.80 -5.43
N VAL A 168 14.69 -47.15 -5.96
CA VAL A 168 15.88 -47.45 -5.13
C VAL A 168 17.18 -46.93 -5.76
N LEU A 169 17.97 -46.33 -4.88
CA LEU A 169 19.35 -45.83 -4.96
C LEU A 169 20.41 -46.78 -5.57
N ALA A 170 21.32 -46.14 -6.32
CA ALA A 170 22.80 -46.15 -6.26
C ALA A 170 23.66 -47.44 -6.10
N GLN A 171 24.73 -47.42 -6.92
CA GLN A 171 26.07 -48.06 -6.87
C GLN A 171 26.29 -49.36 -7.68
N PRO A 172 27.54 -49.73 -8.06
CA PRO A 172 28.54 -49.01 -8.85
C PRO A 172 29.09 -49.87 -10.04
N MET A 173 30.09 -49.32 -10.74
CA MET A 173 30.80 -49.86 -11.92
C MET A 173 31.32 -51.30 -11.80
N VAL A 174 31.19 -52.09 -12.87
CA VAL A 174 32.01 -53.28 -13.17
C VAL A 174 32.28 -53.37 -14.68
N GLN A 175 33.56 -53.33 -15.07
CA GLN A 175 34.05 -53.65 -16.42
C GLN A 175 34.09 -55.17 -16.63
N PRO A 176 34.00 -55.67 -17.87
CA PRO A 176 34.64 -56.93 -18.23
C PRO A 176 35.83 -56.71 -19.17
N ASP A 177 37.00 -57.09 -18.66
CA ASP A 177 38.27 -57.30 -19.36
C ASP A 177 38.19 -58.45 -20.39
N LEU A 178 39.04 -58.32 -21.41
CA LEU A 178 39.32 -59.29 -22.49
C LEU A 178 39.82 -60.66 -21.99
N PRO A 179 39.49 -61.78 -22.67
CA PRO A 179 40.29 -63.00 -22.58
C PRO A 179 41.36 -63.11 -23.71
N PRO A 180 42.57 -63.63 -23.40
CA PRO A 180 43.71 -63.63 -24.31
C PRO A 180 43.86 -64.87 -25.21
N ARG A 181 44.53 -64.56 -26.32
CA ARG A 181 45.16 -65.35 -27.38
C ARG A 181 45.87 -66.64 -26.92
N ARG A 182 45.43 -67.79 -27.44
CA ARG A 182 46.07 -69.11 -27.23
C ARG A 182 46.96 -69.47 -28.43
N ARG A 183 48.27 -69.60 -28.18
CA ARG A 183 49.27 -70.22 -29.08
C ARG A 183 49.39 -71.70 -28.73
N SER A 184 49.56 -72.57 -29.72
CA SER A 184 50.27 -73.84 -29.55
C SER A 184 50.99 -74.26 -30.83
N PRO A 185 52.12 -75.00 -30.73
CA PRO A 185 53.13 -75.06 -31.78
C PRO A 185 53.17 -76.39 -32.56
N LEU A 186 53.61 -76.26 -33.82
CA LEU A 186 54.40 -77.15 -34.68
C LEU A 186 54.59 -78.63 -34.30
N TRP A 187 54.27 -79.52 -35.26
CA TRP A 187 55.10 -80.68 -35.60
C TRP A 187 55.27 -80.78 -37.14
N LEU A 188 56.52 -81.02 -37.55
CA LEU A 188 57.00 -81.39 -38.89
C LEU A 188 56.48 -82.81 -39.24
N ILE A 189 56.27 -83.19 -40.50
CA ILE A 189 57.29 -83.71 -41.43
C ILE A 189 56.73 -83.77 -42.87
N ALA A 190 57.59 -83.33 -43.79
CA ALA A 190 57.84 -83.74 -45.19
C ALA A 190 56.72 -84.35 -46.07
N GLY A 191 56.57 -83.75 -47.25
CA GLY A 191 56.03 -84.39 -48.44
C GLY A 191 55.83 -83.39 -49.56
N GLY A 192 56.76 -83.33 -50.51
CA GLY A 192 56.83 -82.32 -51.56
C GLY A 192 55.64 -82.30 -52.53
N GLY A 193 55.41 -81.12 -53.11
CA GLY A 193 54.41 -80.89 -54.14
C GLY A 193 54.27 -79.41 -54.47
N LEU A 194 55.25 -78.88 -55.21
CA LEU A 194 55.16 -77.60 -55.92
C LEU A 194 53.94 -77.62 -56.86
N GLY A 195 53.07 -76.61 -56.76
CA GLY A 195 52.11 -76.32 -57.83
C GLY A 195 50.83 -75.64 -57.38
N ILE A 196 50.75 -74.32 -57.59
CA ILE A 196 49.51 -73.61 -57.93
C ILE A 196 48.44 -73.54 -56.81
N MET A 197 48.71 -72.81 -55.73
CA MET A 197 47.66 -72.31 -54.81
C MET A 197 47.97 -70.87 -54.30
N GLY A 198 48.88 -70.15 -54.96
CA GLY A 198 49.13 -68.72 -54.70
C GLY A 198 48.24 -67.78 -55.54
N LEU A 199 47.50 -68.31 -56.52
CA LEU A 199 46.67 -67.52 -57.44
C LEU A 199 45.20 -67.41 -57.02
N LEU A 200 44.71 -68.23 -56.09
CA LEU A 200 43.31 -68.20 -55.64
C LEU A 200 43.05 -67.23 -54.46
N GLY A 201 44.07 -66.95 -53.64
CA GLY A 201 43.99 -65.92 -52.60
C GLY A 201 44.01 -64.48 -53.14
N GLY A 202 44.67 -64.27 -54.29
CA GLY A 202 44.67 -62.99 -55.00
C GLY A 202 43.33 -62.69 -55.69
N MET A 203 42.63 -63.71 -56.19
CA MET A 203 41.31 -63.53 -56.81
C MET A 203 40.22 -63.16 -55.81
N TYR A 204 40.25 -63.65 -54.57
CA TYR A 204 39.22 -63.32 -53.57
C TYR A 204 39.34 -61.88 -53.00
N MET A 205 40.50 -61.25 -53.14
CA MET A 205 40.70 -59.81 -52.86
C MET A 205 40.17 -58.93 -54.01
N LEU A 206 40.24 -59.41 -55.25
CA LEU A 206 39.73 -58.72 -56.44
C LEU A 206 38.20 -58.84 -56.62
N THR A 207 37.54 -59.75 -55.90
CA THR A 207 36.06 -59.90 -55.90
C THR A 207 35.35 -59.06 -54.84
N ARG A 208 36.09 -58.27 -54.04
CA ARG A 208 35.44 -57.35 -53.10
C ARG A 208 34.77 -56.18 -53.85
N PRO A 209 33.60 -55.72 -53.39
CA PRO A 209 32.93 -54.56 -53.98
C PRO A 209 33.90 -53.35 -53.95
N CYS A 210 33.86 -52.54 -55.01
CA CYS A 210 34.67 -51.32 -55.20
C CYS A 210 36.10 -51.48 -55.76
N VAL A 211 36.41 -52.59 -56.46
CA VAL A 211 37.72 -52.81 -57.12
C VAL A 211 37.63 -52.78 -58.65
N ILE A 212 36.52 -53.27 -59.22
CA ILE A 212 36.21 -53.22 -60.65
C ILE A 212 34.71 -52.91 -60.78
N GLY A 213 34.34 -51.66 -61.07
CA GLY A 213 32.94 -51.23 -61.22
C GLY A 213 32.46 -50.18 -60.21
N THR A 214 31.15 -49.92 -60.19
CA THR A 214 30.51 -48.99 -59.25
C THR A 214 30.60 -49.51 -57.81
N CYS A 215 30.90 -48.62 -56.87
CA CYS A 215 31.04 -48.97 -55.46
C CYS A 215 29.68 -48.85 -54.77
N GLU A 216 29.01 -49.99 -54.55
CA GLU A 216 27.70 -50.06 -53.89
C GLU A 216 27.70 -49.32 -52.54
N ALA A 217 28.76 -49.47 -51.74
CA ALA A 217 28.90 -48.77 -50.45
C ALA A 217 28.87 -47.23 -50.57
N ILE A 218 29.50 -46.65 -51.60
CA ILE A 218 29.43 -45.20 -51.86
C ILE A 218 28.02 -44.81 -52.31
N GLN A 219 27.39 -45.62 -53.16
CA GLN A 219 26.04 -45.35 -53.65
C GLN A 219 25.02 -45.40 -52.50
N THR A 220 25.08 -46.42 -51.64
CA THR A 220 24.25 -46.52 -50.44
C THR A 220 24.47 -45.33 -49.51
N ALA A 221 25.72 -44.93 -49.27
CA ALA A 221 26.04 -43.80 -48.42
C ALA A 221 25.49 -42.47 -48.99
N GLN A 222 25.56 -42.26 -50.31
CA GLN A 222 24.96 -41.12 -50.99
C GLN A 222 23.43 -41.12 -50.92
N THR A 223 22.79 -42.28 -51.09
CA THR A 223 21.34 -42.41 -50.94
C THR A 223 20.90 -42.08 -49.52
N LEU A 224 21.58 -42.63 -48.51
CA LEU A 224 21.31 -42.34 -47.10
C LEU A 224 21.46 -40.84 -46.78
N ASN A 225 22.45 -40.16 -47.37
CA ASN A 225 22.63 -38.71 -47.23
C ASN A 225 21.47 -37.91 -47.84
N GLN A 226 21.03 -38.28 -49.05
CA GLN A 226 19.90 -37.63 -49.71
C GLN A 226 18.60 -37.84 -48.92
N GLU A 227 18.37 -39.05 -48.43
CA GLU A 227 17.22 -39.34 -47.57
C GLU A 227 17.27 -38.57 -46.25
N ALA A 228 18.44 -38.48 -45.61
CA ALA A 228 18.63 -37.71 -44.39
C ALA A 228 18.34 -36.22 -44.64
N ALA A 229 18.87 -35.65 -45.72
CA ALA A 229 18.63 -34.27 -46.11
C ALA A 229 17.14 -33.97 -46.36
N GLN A 230 16.44 -34.84 -47.10
CA GLN A 230 15.00 -34.72 -47.34
C GLN A 230 14.20 -34.81 -46.04
N GLN A 231 14.55 -35.75 -45.17
CA GLN A 231 13.89 -35.96 -43.88
C GLN A 231 14.05 -34.74 -42.97
N VAL A 232 15.24 -34.15 -42.92
CA VAL A 232 15.51 -32.94 -42.13
C VAL A 232 14.77 -31.71 -42.69
N GLN A 233 14.69 -31.59 -44.02
CA GLN A 233 14.01 -30.46 -44.66
C GLN A 233 12.50 -30.43 -44.32
N GLN A 234 11.90 -31.61 -44.18
CA GLN A 234 10.48 -31.79 -43.86
C GLN A 234 10.21 -32.01 -42.36
N ALA A 235 11.27 -32.10 -41.53
CA ALA A 235 11.18 -32.42 -40.12
C ALA A 235 10.28 -31.44 -39.36
N ARG A 236 9.42 -32.01 -38.51
CA ARG A 236 8.55 -31.27 -37.57
C ARG A 236 8.86 -31.63 -36.12
N SER A 237 9.55 -32.73 -35.88
CA SER A 237 9.86 -33.25 -34.56
C SER A 237 11.36 -33.47 -34.34
N GLU A 238 11.76 -33.58 -33.09
CA GLU A 238 13.12 -33.97 -32.69
C GLU A 238 13.50 -35.35 -33.25
N GLN A 239 12.53 -36.27 -33.26
CA GLN A 239 12.73 -37.63 -33.75
C GLN A 239 13.12 -37.65 -35.23
N ASP A 240 12.55 -36.77 -36.05
CA ASP A 240 12.91 -36.70 -37.48
C ASP A 240 14.39 -36.35 -37.68
N VAL A 241 14.91 -35.45 -36.84
CA VAL A 241 16.33 -35.03 -36.88
C VAL A 241 17.25 -36.13 -36.34
N ILE A 242 16.84 -36.81 -35.27
CA ILE A 242 17.59 -37.96 -34.70
C ILE A 242 17.68 -39.11 -35.73
N GLN A 243 16.59 -39.41 -36.43
CA GLN A 243 16.60 -40.46 -37.45
C GLN A 243 17.48 -40.08 -38.65
N ALA A 244 17.46 -38.82 -39.09
CA ALA A 244 18.36 -38.36 -40.14
C ALA A 244 19.84 -38.44 -39.74
N ARG A 245 20.18 -38.07 -38.50
CA ARG A 245 21.52 -38.25 -37.93
C ARG A 245 21.93 -39.72 -37.97
N LYS A 246 21.04 -40.64 -37.57
CA LYS A 246 21.30 -42.09 -37.60
C LYS A 246 21.57 -42.61 -39.03
N LYS A 247 20.86 -42.10 -40.04
CA LYS A 247 21.11 -42.46 -41.44
C LYS A 247 22.53 -42.05 -41.89
N LEU A 248 23.01 -40.88 -41.47
CA LEU A 248 24.37 -40.44 -41.75
C LEU A 248 25.43 -41.26 -41.00
N GLU A 249 25.15 -41.69 -39.77
CA GLU A 249 26.04 -42.61 -39.04
C GLU A 249 26.19 -43.95 -39.76
N VAL A 250 25.09 -44.51 -40.27
CA VAL A 250 25.12 -45.73 -41.10
C VAL A 250 25.86 -45.47 -42.43
N ALA A 251 25.70 -44.29 -43.03
CA ALA A 251 26.46 -43.92 -44.24
C ALA A 251 27.97 -43.86 -43.96
N LEU A 252 28.38 -43.29 -42.83
CA LEU A 252 29.77 -43.21 -42.38
C LEU A 252 30.37 -44.61 -42.11
N GLU A 253 29.60 -45.52 -41.51
CA GLU A 253 30.01 -46.92 -41.30
C GLU A 253 30.26 -47.65 -42.63
N ASN A 254 29.36 -47.47 -43.61
CA ASN A 254 29.51 -48.04 -44.95
C ASN A 254 30.74 -47.50 -45.68
N LEU A 255 31.05 -46.20 -45.55
CA LEU A 255 32.26 -45.60 -46.12
C LEU A 255 33.54 -46.09 -45.43
N ALA A 256 33.50 -46.32 -44.11
CA ALA A 256 34.63 -46.85 -43.34
C ALA A 256 34.96 -48.31 -43.67
N ALA A 257 33.97 -49.09 -44.13
CA ALA A 257 34.15 -50.48 -44.57
C ALA A 257 34.96 -50.60 -45.87
N ILE A 258 35.15 -49.50 -46.62
CA ILE A 258 35.92 -49.49 -47.87
C ILE A 258 37.42 -49.67 -47.56
N PRO A 259 38.07 -50.73 -48.08
CA PRO A 259 39.48 -50.99 -47.77
C PRO A 259 40.42 -49.89 -48.27
N SER A 260 41.55 -49.72 -47.58
CA SER A 260 42.57 -48.70 -47.88
C SER A 260 43.20 -48.81 -49.27
N TRP A 261 43.14 -49.99 -49.89
CA TRP A 261 43.72 -50.30 -51.20
C TRP A 261 42.73 -50.12 -52.37
N SER A 262 41.46 -49.76 -52.11
CA SER A 262 40.49 -49.44 -53.16
C SER A 262 40.81 -48.10 -53.82
N ASN A 263 40.64 -48.00 -55.14
CA ASN A 263 40.76 -46.73 -55.89
C ASN A 263 39.71 -45.68 -55.47
N GLN A 264 38.61 -46.11 -54.83
CA GLN A 264 37.56 -45.23 -54.31
C GLN A 264 37.85 -44.71 -52.89
N ARG A 265 39.00 -45.07 -52.28
CA ARG A 265 39.30 -44.70 -50.89
C ARG A 265 39.38 -43.20 -50.65
N SER A 266 39.93 -42.43 -51.60
CA SER A 266 40.03 -40.96 -51.51
C SER A 266 38.66 -40.30 -51.57
N ASN A 267 37.79 -40.77 -52.46
CA ASN A 267 36.40 -40.34 -52.58
C ASN A 267 35.61 -40.65 -51.29
N ALA A 268 35.75 -41.88 -50.78
CA ALA A 268 35.16 -42.27 -49.50
C ALA A 268 35.64 -41.37 -48.35
N GLN A 269 36.93 -41.02 -48.29
CA GLN A 269 37.46 -40.12 -47.26
C GLN A 269 36.87 -38.70 -47.35
N ALA A 270 36.75 -38.16 -48.57
CA ALA A 270 36.16 -36.84 -48.78
C ALA A 270 34.68 -36.83 -48.37
N LEU A 271 33.90 -37.85 -48.77
CA LEU A 271 32.51 -38.00 -48.36
C LEU A 271 32.37 -38.19 -46.85
N SER A 272 33.28 -38.93 -46.20
CA SER A 272 33.26 -39.07 -44.74
C SER A 272 33.46 -37.73 -44.03
N GLN A 273 34.33 -36.85 -44.52
CA GLN A 273 34.52 -35.52 -43.93
C GLN A 273 33.25 -34.66 -44.08
N THR A 274 32.60 -34.70 -45.25
CA THR A 274 31.33 -34.01 -45.48
C THR A 274 30.25 -34.52 -44.55
N TYR A 275 30.06 -35.84 -44.44
CA TYR A 275 29.00 -36.42 -43.61
C TYR A 275 29.27 -36.23 -42.11
N GLN A 276 30.54 -36.20 -41.69
CA GLN A 276 30.90 -35.80 -40.32
C GLN A 276 30.45 -34.36 -40.03
N ALA A 277 30.72 -33.42 -40.93
CA ALA A 277 30.25 -32.05 -40.79
C ALA A 277 28.71 -31.95 -40.79
N GLU A 278 28.00 -32.74 -41.60
CA GLU A 278 26.54 -32.80 -41.57
C GLU A 278 26.02 -33.34 -40.22
N VAL A 279 26.62 -34.40 -39.68
CA VAL A 279 26.28 -34.94 -38.35
C VAL A 279 26.48 -33.90 -37.26
N GLU A 280 27.61 -33.16 -37.26
CA GLU A 280 27.86 -32.09 -36.30
C GLU A 280 26.77 -31.01 -36.33
N VAL A 281 26.28 -30.63 -37.52
CA VAL A 281 25.18 -29.66 -37.64
C VAL A 281 23.87 -30.23 -37.08
N LEU A 282 23.57 -31.51 -37.33
CA LEU A 282 22.39 -32.16 -36.76
C LEU A 282 22.47 -32.30 -35.24
N ASP A 283 23.66 -32.56 -34.69
CA ASP A 283 23.91 -32.61 -33.24
C ASP A 283 23.58 -31.28 -32.56
N ARG A 284 23.90 -30.14 -33.17
CA ARG A 284 23.51 -28.81 -32.67
C ARG A 284 21.99 -28.64 -32.62
N VAL A 285 21.30 -29.06 -33.68
CA VAL A 285 19.84 -28.98 -33.76
C VAL A 285 19.18 -29.87 -32.69
N ILE A 286 19.72 -31.06 -32.44
CA ILE A 286 19.22 -31.96 -31.38
C ILE A 286 19.51 -31.36 -29.99
N ALA A 287 20.72 -30.87 -29.75
CA ALA A 287 21.10 -30.23 -28.50
C ALA A 287 20.19 -29.04 -28.16
N ALA A 288 19.89 -28.20 -29.17
CA ALA A 288 18.96 -27.10 -29.03
C ALA A 288 17.55 -27.55 -28.62
N GLN A 289 17.02 -28.59 -29.28
CA GLN A 289 15.70 -29.12 -28.98
C GLN A 289 15.61 -29.71 -27.57
N LYS A 290 16.66 -30.42 -27.12
CA LYS A 290 16.75 -30.96 -25.76
C LYS A 290 16.76 -29.85 -24.71
N GLN A 291 17.54 -28.79 -24.93
CA GLN A 291 17.59 -27.63 -24.03
C GLN A 291 16.23 -26.92 -23.97
N ALA A 292 15.59 -26.70 -25.12
CA ALA A 292 14.26 -26.12 -25.21
C ALA A 292 13.19 -26.97 -24.52
N MET A 293 13.23 -28.30 -24.68
CA MET A 293 12.32 -29.22 -24.00
C MET A 293 12.50 -29.15 -22.49
N THR A 294 13.74 -29.11 -22.01
CA THR A 294 14.06 -28.97 -20.59
C THR A 294 13.53 -27.63 -20.05
N ALA A 295 13.73 -26.53 -20.80
CA ALA A 295 13.23 -25.22 -20.45
C ALA A 295 11.69 -25.20 -20.35
N ALA A 296 11.01 -25.79 -21.34
CA ALA A 296 9.55 -25.90 -21.37
C ALA A 296 9.02 -26.70 -20.17
N GLN A 297 9.61 -27.85 -19.87
CA GLN A 297 9.23 -28.68 -18.72
C GLN A 297 9.43 -27.94 -17.40
N LYS A 298 10.59 -27.28 -17.21
CA LYS A 298 10.87 -26.48 -16.02
C LYS A 298 9.93 -25.29 -15.87
N SER A 299 9.49 -24.70 -16.98
CA SER A 299 8.57 -23.56 -16.96
C SER A 299 7.10 -23.93 -16.69
N ALA A 300 6.76 -25.22 -16.67
CA ALA A 300 5.41 -25.69 -16.41
C ALA A 300 4.97 -25.40 -14.96
N ASN A 301 3.67 -25.20 -14.76
CA ASN A 301 3.05 -25.01 -13.43
C ASN A 301 3.67 -23.88 -12.57
N PRO A 302 3.67 -22.62 -13.04
CA PRO A 302 4.05 -21.49 -12.19
C PRO A 302 3.10 -21.36 -10.96
N PRO A 303 3.53 -20.71 -9.86
CA PRO A 303 4.68 -19.83 -9.73
C PRO A 303 6.00 -20.55 -9.37
N HIS A 304 7.10 -20.03 -9.92
CA HIS A 304 8.47 -20.46 -9.59
C HIS A 304 9.28 -19.28 -9.03
N PRO A 305 10.25 -19.52 -8.13
CA PRO A 305 11.14 -18.48 -7.65
C PRO A 305 12.00 -17.90 -8.78
N LEU A 306 12.51 -16.68 -8.57
CA LEU A 306 13.35 -15.98 -9.55
C LEU A 306 14.51 -16.81 -10.08
N GLN A 307 15.17 -17.57 -9.21
CA GLN A 307 16.34 -18.37 -9.57
C GLN A 307 16.02 -19.42 -10.64
N ASP A 308 14.85 -20.06 -10.54
CA ASP A 308 14.43 -21.08 -11.49
C ASP A 308 14.11 -20.44 -12.86
N TRP A 309 13.50 -19.25 -12.87
CA TRP A 309 13.28 -18.51 -14.11
C TRP A 309 14.58 -18.07 -14.80
N LEU A 310 15.61 -17.70 -14.04
CA LEU A 310 16.93 -17.38 -14.60
C LEU A 310 17.59 -18.62 -15.22
N GLU A 311 17.43 -19.79 -14.62
CA GLU A 311 17.90 -21.05 -15.19
C GLU A 311 17.16 -21.37 -16.50
N ILE A 312 15.84 -21.24 -16.51
CA ILE A 312 14.99 -21.42 -17.71
C ILE A 312 15.41 -20.45 -18.83
N GLU A 313 15.71 -19.19 -18.49
CA GLU A 313 16.23 -18.20 -19.45
C GLU A 313 17.56 -18.67 -20.06
N GLY A 314 18.46 -19.22 -19.23
CA GLY A 314 19.72 -19.79 -19.66
C GLY A 314 19.55 -20.94 -20.66
N LEU A 315 18.60 -21.84 -20.41
CA LEU A 315 18.29 -22.96 -21.30
C LEU A 315 17.75 -22.49 -22.66
N TRP A 316 16.84 -21.51 -22.69
CA TRP A 316 16.35 -20.93 -23.94
C TRP A 316 17.46 -20.23 -24.73
N LYS A 317 18.32 -19.45 -24.05
CA LYS A 317 19.47 -18.78 -24.68
C LYS A 317 20.46 -19.79 -25.27
N ALA A 318 20.76 -20.86 -24.55
CA ALA A 318 21.63 -21.92 -25.03
C ALA A 318 21.02 -22.61 -26.28
N ALA A 319 19.71 -22.90 -26.25
CA ALA A 319 19.04 -23.53 -27.38
C ALA A 319 19.10 -22.67 -28.65
N ILE A 320 18.86 -21.36 -28.51
CA ILE A 320 18.97 -20.40 -29.62
C ILE A 320 20.42 -20.33 -30.13
N ALA A 321 21.42 -20.31 -29.24
CA ALA A 321 22.83 -20.21 -29.60
C ALA A 321 23.32 -21.40 -30.44
N GLU A 322 22.82 -22.61 -30.17
CA GLU A 322 23.11 -23.79 -31.01
C GLU A 322 22.48 -23.66 -32.40
N LEU A 323 21.23 -23.18 -32.48
CA LEU A 323 20.54 -23.03 -33.78
C LEU A 323 21.15 -21.94 -34.66
N VAL A 324 21.72 -20.88 -34.08
CA VAL A 324 22.36 -19.78 -34.84
C VAL A 324 23.62 -20.24 -35.57
N GLN A 325 24.26 -21.31 -35.10
CA GLN A 325 25.46 -21.87 -35.72
C GLN A 325 25.16 -22.77 -36.94
N VAL A 326 23.89 -23.02 -37.26
CA VAL A 326 23.50 -23.84 -38.42
C VAL A 326 23.76 -23.07 -39.74
N PRO A 327 24.58 -23.61 -40.66
CA PRO A 327 24.88 -22.94 -41.94
C PRO A 327 23.65 -22.77 -42.83
N LYS A 328 23.63 -21.70 -43.63
CA LYS A 328 22.49 -21.33 -44.50
C LYS A 328 22.21 -22.36 -45.60
N GLU A 329 23.27 -23.02 -46.05
CA GLU A 329 23.27 -24.00 -47.12
C GLU A 329 22.85 -25.40 -46.63
N HIS A 330 22.79 -25.61 -45.31
CA HIS A 330 22.47 -26.91 -44.73
C HIS A 330 20.96 -27.21 -44.81
N PRO A 331 20.52 -28.45 -45.10
CA PRO A 331 19.10 -28.82 -45.14
C PRO A 331 18.31 -28.50 -43.87
N ALA A 332 18.98 -28.49 -42.71
CA ALA A 332 18.39 -28.13 -41.41
C ALA A 332 18.13 -26.64 -41.21
N TYR A 333 18.64 -25.75 -42.07
CA TYR A 333 18.58 -24.31 -41.85
C TYR A 333 17.15 -23.78 -41.71
N ALA A 334 16.23 -24.24 -42.56
CA ALA A 334 14.83 -23.82 -42.48
C ALA A 334 14.16 -24.26 -41.16
N LEU A 335 14.48 -25.46 -40.66
CA LEU A 335 14.00 -25.92 -39.36
C LEU A 335 14.59 -25.07 -38.23
N ALA A 336 15.91 -24.83 -38.27
CA ALA A 336 16.61 -24.01 -37.29
C ALA A 336 16.03 -22.60 -37.21
N GLN A 337 15.76 -21.96 -38.36
CA GLN A 337 15.16 -20.64 -38.42
C GLN A 337 13.76 -20.61 -37.80
N ARG A 338 12.89 -21.59 -38.12
CA ARG A 338 11.56 -21.68 -37.50
C ARG A 338 11.64 -21.84 -35.98
N LYS A 339 12.52 -22.72 -35.50
CA LYS A 339 12.71 -22.96 -34.07
C LYS A 339 13.35 -21.79 -33.34
N GLN A 340 14.25 -21.04 -33.98
CA GLN A 340 14.77 -19.80 -33.40
C GLN A 340 13.65 -18.79 -33.13
N VAL A 341 12.71 -18.62 -34.05
CA VAL A 341 11.56 -17.71 -33.87
C VAL A 341 10.70 -18.16 -32.68
N GLU A 342 10.35 -19.45 -32.64
CA GLU A 342 9.58 -20.05 -31.53
C GLU A 342 10.30 -19.88 -30.18
N TYR A 343 11.59 -20.20 -30.11
CA TYR A 343 12.37 -20.15 -28.88
C TYR A 343 12.62 -18.71 -28.41
N SER A 344 12.77 -17.78 -29.34
CA SER A 344 12.88 -16.35 -29.03
C SER A 344 11.58 -15.79 -28.44
N ALA A 345 10.42 -16.24 -28.94
CA ALA A 345 9.12 -15.88 -28.36
C ALA A 345 8.97 -16.43 -26.93
N ASN A 346 9.36 -17.69 -26.71
CA ASN A 346 9.34 -18.31 -25.37
C ASN A 346 10.30 -17.59 -24.40
N LEU A 347 11.51 -17.25 -24.86
CA LEU A 347 12.48 -16.48 -24.10
C LEU A 347 11.92 -15.12 -23.69
N ALA A 348 11.25 -14.40 -24.59
CA ALA A 348 10.63 -13.11 -24.29
C ALA A 348 9.55 -13.22 -23.19
N VAL A 349 8.74 -14.29 -23.20
CA VAL A 349 7.76 -14.59 -22.15
C VAL A 349 8.46 -14.84 -20.80
N VAL A 350 9.53 -15.64 -20.80
CA VAL A 350 10.33 -15.92 -19.59
C VAL A 350 10.96 -14.64 -19.04
N GLN A 351 11.51 -13.78 -19.89
CA GLN A 351 12.09 -12.50 -19.48
C GLN A 351 11.07 -11.56 -18.85
N LYS A 352 9.85 -11.50 -19.39
CA LYS A 352 8.76 -10.74 -18.78
C LYS A 352 8.40 -11.29 -17.39
N ARG A 353 8.37 -12.63 -17.23
CA ARG A 353 8.15 -13.26 -15.92
C ARG A 353 9.26 -12.96 -14.92
N ILE A 354 10.52 -12.97 -15.36
CA ILE A 354 11.67 -12.58 -14.52
C ILE A 354 11.49 -11.16 -13.98
N GLN A 355 11.06 -10.21 -14.83
CA GLN A 355 10.82 -8.84 -14.39
C GLN A 355 9.70 -8.76 -13.35
N ALA A 356 8.58 -9.44 -13.61
CA ALA A 356 7.46 -9.50 -12.66
C ALA A 356 7.89 -10.13 -11.32
N GLU A 357 8.64 -11.23 -11.35
CA GLU A 357 9.11 -11.91 -10.14
C GLU A 357 10.10 -11.04 -9.34
N ARG A 358 11.04 -10.36 -10.01
CA ARG A 358 11.94 -9.39 -9.34
C ARG A 358 11.17 -8.27 -8.67
N GLN A 359 10.22 -7.67 -9.40
CA GLN A 359 9.43 -6.57 -8.86
C GLN A 359 8.55 -7.04 -7.70
N SER A 360 7.96 -8.23 -7.79
CA SER A 360 7.19 -8.85 -6.70
C SER A 360 8.04 -9.08 -5.45
N GLN A 361 9.27 -9.58 -5.61
CA GLN A 361 10.19 -9.79 -4.48
C GLN A 361 10.60 -8.47 -3.83
N GLU A 362 10.89 -7.43 -4.62
CA GLU A 362 11.23 -6.12 -4.08
C GLU A 362 10.03 -5.49 -3.37
N ASN A 363 8.83 -5.55 -3.96
CA ASN A 363 7.59 -5.08 -3.33
C ASN A 363 7.30 -5.80 -2.00
N LEU A 364 7.55 -7.12 -1.94
CA LEU A 364 7.37 -7.90 -0.72
C LEU A 364 8.36 -7.46 0.36
N LYS A 365 9.65 -7.32 -0.01
CA LYS A 365 10.71 -6.85 0.88
C LYS A 365 10.40 -5.44 1.40
N GLN A 366 10.05 -4.51 0.51
CA GLN A 366 9.69 -3.15 0.86
C GLN A 366 8.46 -3.14 1.79
N GLY A 367 7.39 -3.86 1.44
CA GLY A 367 6.17 -3.93 2.27
C GLY A 367 6.47 -4.42 3.69
N ARG A 368 7.30 -5.45 3.84
CA ARG A 368 7.73 -5.97 5.15
C ARG A 368 8.63 -5.01 5.92
N ALA A 369 9.56 -4.34 5.24
CA ALA A 369 10.44 -3.35 5.88
C ALA A 369 9.64 -2.14 6.38
N THR A 370 8.76 -1.59 5.54
CA THR A 370 7.87 -0.48 5.89
C THR A 370 6.94 -0.83 7.04
N ALA A 371 6.41 -2.06 7.07
CA ALA A 371 5.59 -2.52 8.20
C ALA A 371 6.36 -2.53 9.53
N ARG A 372 7.64 -2.95 9.55
CA ARG A 372 8.47 -2.89 10.77
C ARG A 372 8.70 -1.46 11.26
N VAL A 373 8.85 -0.52 10.33
CA VAL A 373 8.93 0.90 10.66
C VAL A 373 7.60 1.36 11.27
N ALA A 374 6.47 0.98 10.67
CA ALA A 374 5.14 1.30 11.19
C ALA A 374 4.92 0.74 12.61
N GLU A 375 5.34 -0.50 12.89
CA GLU A 375 5.29 -1.12 14.23
C GLU A 375 6.12 -0.33 15.25
N THR A 376 7.31 0.11 14.84
CA THR A 376 8.20 0.90 15.71
C THR A 376 7.61 2.26 16.02
N LEU A 377 7.11 2.97 14.99
CA LEU A 377 6.44 4.26 15.15
C LEU A 377 5.19 4.12 16.02
N GLN A 378 4.42 3.06 15.86
CA GLN A 378 3.22 2.77 16.66
C GLN A 378 3.55 2.59 18.14
N GLY A 379 4.71 2.01 18.46
CA GLY A 379 5.16 1.84 19.85
C GLY A 379 5.58 3.13 20.56
N ILE A 380 5.87 4.20 19.81
CA ILE A 380 6.31 5.49 20.35
C ILE A 380 5.34 6.64 20.07
N ALA A 381 4.28 6.40 19.30
CA ALA A 381 3.30 7.42 18.94
C ALA A 381 2.53 7.88 20.18
N GLN A 382 2.38 9.20 20.30
CA GLN A 382 1.73 9.83 21.46
C GLN A 382 0.65 10.82 21.06
N ASN A 383 0.81 11.53 19.95
CA ASN A 383 -0.08 12.62 19.52
C ASN A 383 -0.59 12.39 18.09
N LEU A 384 -1.53 13.24 17.66
CA LEU A 384 -2.15 13.18 16.33
C LEU A 384 -1.14 13.05 15.19
N GLU A 385 -0.07 13.85 15.19
CA GLU A 385 0.89 13.86 14.09
C GLU A 385 1.66 12.54 14.02
N SER A 386 2.10 12.02 15.17
CA SER A 386 2.75 10.71 15.21
C SER A 386 1.80 9.58 14.76
N TRP A 387 0.51 9.63 15.12
CA TRP A 387 -0.46 8.62 14.70
C TRP A 387 -0.81 8.72 13.21
N ARG A 388 -0.83 9.92 12.62
CA ARG A 388 -0.96 10.11 11.16
C ARG A 388 0.22 9.51 10.41
N GLN A 389 1.43 9.66 10.95
CA GLN A 389 2.63 9.06 10.37
C GLN A 389 2.57 7.52 10.43
N VAL A 390 2.14 6.95 11.57
CA VAL A 390 1.91 5.50 11.70
C VAL A 390 0.89 5.02 10.67
N GLN A 391 -0.24 5.72 10.53
CA GLN A 391 -1.26 5.39 9.54
C GLN A 391 -0.69 5.41 8.12
N SER A 392 -0.01 6.49 7.73
CA SER A 392 0.61 6.62 6.40
C SER A 392 1.62 5.51 6.12
N THR A 393 2.44 5.16 7.11
CA THR A 393 3.47 4.12 6.96
C THR A 393 2.82 2.74 6.76
N TRP A 394 1.75 2.43 7.51
CA TRP A 394 0.95 1.23 7.26
C TRP A 394 0.27 1.24 5.88
N GLN A 395 -0.21 2.39 5.39
CA GLN A 395 -0.77 2.50 4.04
C GLN A 395 0.27 2.16 2.96
N ILE A 396 1.50 2.65 3.11
CA ILE A 396 2.60 2.36 2.18
C ILE A 396 2.92 0.86 2.20
N ALA A 397 3.01 0.25 3.38
CA ALA A 397 3.27 -1.19 3.51
C ALA A 397 2.19 -2.03 2.79
N VAL A 398 0.91 -1.71 3.02
CA VAL A 398 -0.22 -2.37 2.35
C VAL A 398 -0.17 -2.15 0.83
N ALA A 399 0.09 -0.92 0.38
CA ALA A 399 0.15 -0.59 -1.03
C ALA A 399 1.29 -1.32 -1.76
N SER A 400 2.46 -1.48 -1.13
CA SER A 400 3.57 -2.28 -1.69
C SER A 400 3.14 -3.74 -1.89
N LEU A 401 2.47 -4.35 -0.92
CA LEU A 401 2.02 -5.74 -1.05
C LEU A 401 0.88 -5.91 -2.07
N GLN A 402 -0.02 -4.93 -2.20
CA GLN A 402 -1.10 -4.95 -3.20
C GLN A 402 -0.60 -4.90 -4.65
N LYS A 403 0.61 -4.37 -4.89
CA LYS A 403 1.23 -4.34 -6.22
C LYS A 403 1.76 -5.70 -6.68
N ILE A 404 1.73 -6.74 -5.84
CA ILE A 404 2.26 -8.06 -6.17
C ILE A 404 1.21 -8.84 -6.98
N PRO A 405 1.45 -9.13 -8.27
CA PRO A 405 0.48 -9.83 -9.11
C PRO A 405 0.35 -11.32 -8.77
N GLN A 406 -0.84 -11.86 -9.06
CA GLN A 406 -1.10 -13.29 -9.06
C GLN A 406 -0.16 -14.02 -10.03
N GLY A 407 0.24 -15.25 -9.66
CA GLY A 407 1.14 -16.08 -10.47
C GLY A 407 2.63 -15.79 -10.29
N THR A 408 3.02 -14.96 -9.32
CA THR A 408 4.40 -14.81 -8.85
C THR A 408 4.62 -15.59 -7.55
N ALA A 409 5.85 -15.98 -7.23
CA ALA A 409 6.12 -16.81 -6.05
C ALA A 409 5.85 -16.06 -4.75
N ALA A 410 6.05 -14.74 -4.74
CA ALA A 410 5.79 -13.88 -3.58
C ALA A 410 4.29 -13.67 -3.26
N TYR A 411 3.36 -14.06 -4.16
CA TYR A 411 1.95 -13.69 -4.03
C TYR A 411 1.29 -14.27 -2.77
N SER A 412 1.49 -15.56 -2.48
CA SER A 412 0.87 -16.21 -1.32
C SER A 412 1.32 -15.59 0.01
N GLU A 413 2.63 -15.33 0.14
CA GLU A 413 3.20 -14.66 1.31
C GLU A 413 2.68 -13.22 1.44
N ALA A 414 2.58 -12.48 0.33
CA ALA A 414 2.02 -11.14 0.32
C ALA A 414 0.56 -11.10 0.79
N GLN A 415 -0.27 -12.05 0.35
CA GLN A 415 -1.67 -12.15 0.78
C GLN A 415 -1.81 -12.46 2.27
N ALA A 416 -0.90 -13.27 2.83
CA ALA A 416 -0.89 -13.54 4.26
C ALA A 416 -0.61 -12.25 5.06
N PHE A 417 0.41 -11.48 4.69
CA PHE A 417 0.72 -10.22 5.36
C PHE A 417 -0.32 -9.13 5.15
N LEU A 418 -0.98 -9.09 3.98
CA LEU A 418 -2.02 -8.08 3.69
C LEU A 418 -3.15 -8.10 4.72
N LYS A 419 -3.59 -9.28 5.14
CA LYS A 419 -4.64 -9.43 6.15
C LYS A 419 -4.25 -8.75 7.47
N ASP A 420 -3.04 -9.00 7.93
CA ASP A 420 -2.54 -8.46 9.20
C ASP A 420 -2.28 -6.96 9.10
N TYR A 421 -1.67 -6.51 8.00
CA TYR A 421 -1.29 -5.10 7.82
C TYR A 421 -2.53 -4.21 7.62
N GLN A 422 -3.58 -4.70 6.96
CA GLN A 422 -4.86 -3.98 6.87
C GLN A 422 -5.51 -3.80 8.25
N ALA A 423 -5.41 -4.79 9.13
CA ALA A 423 -5.92 -4.67 10.49
C ALA A 423 -5.12 -3.63 11.30
N GLN A 424 -3.79 -3.59 11.16
CA GLN A 424 -2.96 -2.58 11.82
C GLN A 424 -3.21 -1.18 11.27
N LEU A 425 -3.37 -1.04 9.95
CA LEU A 425 -3.75 0.21 9.32
C LEU A 425 -5.07 0.75 9.89
N LEU A 426 -6.07 -0.11 10.06
CA LEU A 426 -7.35 0.28 10.63
C LEU A 426 -7.19 0.77 12.09
N LYS A 427 -6.39 0.07 12.90
CA LYS A 427 -6.08 0.52 14.28
C LYS A 427 -5.42 1.89 14.28
N ALA A 428 -4.39 2.09 13.48
CA ALA A 428 -3.68 3.37 13.37
C ALA A 428 -4.63 4.51 12.94
N ARG A 429 -5.48 4.26 11.95
CA ARG A 429 -6.50 5.22 11.50
C ARG A 429 -7.49 5.58 12.61
N ASN A 430 -7.96 4.58 13.37
CA ASN A 430 -8.90 4.81 14.46
C ASN A 430 -8.27 5.65 15.58
N HIS A 431 -7.02 5.36 15.97
CA HIS A 431 -6.30 6.18 16.94
C HIS A 431 -6.07 7.61 16.44
N ALA A 432 -5.61 7.79 15.19
CA ALA A 432 -5.46 9.13 14.61
C ALA A 432 -6.78 9.91 14.61
N THR A 433 -7.91 9.24 14.36
CA THR A 433 -9.23 9.87 14.42
C THR A 433 -9.62 10.23 15.86
N SER A 434 -9.35 9.35 16.82
CA SER A 434 -9.55 9.60 18.26
C SER A 434 -8.77 10.84 18.71
N GLU A 435 -7.48 10.92 18.37
CA GLU A 435 -6.61 12.06 18.66
C GLU A 435 -7.12 13.37 18.07
N GLN A 436 -7.62 13.34 16.82
CA GLN A 436 -8.16 14.52 16.17
C GLN A 436 -9.43 15.03 16.87
N LEU A 437 -10.30 14.12 17.30
CA LEU A 437 -11.50 14.47 18.05
C LEU A 437 -11.13 15.01 19.44
N ALA A 438 -10.16 14.39 20.10
CA ALA A 438 -9.62 14.81 21.39
C ALA A 438 -9.05 16.22 21.34
N GLU A 439 -8.21 16.51 20.33
CA GLU A 439 -7.64 17.85 20.12
C GLU A 439 -8.72 18.91 19.94
N LYS A 440 -9.74 18.60 19.12
CA LYS A 440 -10.83 19.53 18.85
C LYS A 440 -11.65 19.82 20.11
N ALA A 441 -12.03 18.77 20.84
CA ALA A 441 -12.79 18.89 22.09
C ALA A 441 -12.00 19.68 23.13
N TYR A 442 -10.72 19.37 23.32
CA TYR A 442 -9.82 20.10 24.21
C TYR A 442 -9.71 21.59 23.85
N LYS A 443 -9.42 21.92 22.59
CA LYS A 443 -9.32 23.31 22.12
C LYS A 443 -10.63 24.08 22.31
N GLN A 444 -11.76 23.42 22.04
CA GLN A 444 -13.07 24.01 22.23
C GLN A 444 -13.35 24.27 23.72
N ALA A 445 -13.01 23.32 24.61
CA ALA A 445 -13.14 23.48 26.05
C ALA A 445 -12.35 24.68 26.58
N VAL A 446 -11.07 24.79 26.19
CA VAL A 446 -10.19 25.90 26.60
C VAL A 446 -10.73 27.24 26.11
N LYS A 447 -11.23 27.30 24.87
CA LYS A 447 -11.85 28.51 24.32
C LYS A 447 -13.10 28.92 25.12
N LEU A 448 -14.01 27.98 25.36
CA LEU A 448 -15.25 28.23 26.11
C LEU A 448 -14.98 28.67 27.55
N ALA A 449 -13.97 28.10 28.20
CA ALA A 449 -13.51 28.54 29.51
C ALA A 449 -12.99 29.99 29.47
N GLY A 450 -12.28 30.38 28.41
CA GLY A 450 -11.87 31.77 28.17
C GLY A 450 -13.06 32.72 28.00
N ASP A 451 -14.04 32.32 27.19
CA ASP A 451 -15.28 33.08 26.97
C ASP A 451 -16.06 33.24 28.28
N ALA A 452 -16.18 32.18 29.08
CA ALA A 452 -16.85 32.18 30.38
C ALA A 452 -16.22 33.20 31.34
N LYS A 453 -14.89 33.19 31.48
CA LYS A 453 -14.16 34.18 32.30
C LYS A 453 -14.39 35.61 31.84
N SER A 454 -14.45 35.85 30.52
CA SER A 454 -14.77 37.16 29.94
C SER A 454 -16.20 37.60 30.27
N PHE A 455 -17.17 36.68 30.27
CA PHE A 455 -18.55 36.98 30.68
C PHE A 455 -18.67 37.28 32.18
N GLU A 456 -17.94 36.57 33.04
CA GLU A 456 -17.89 36.86 34.47
C GLU A 456 -17.37 38.28 34.74
N GLN A 457 -16.28 38.67 34.07
CA GLN A 457 -15.70 40.02 34.19
C GLN A 457 -16.68 41.13 33.77
N LYS A 458 -17.63 40.81 32.88
CA LYS A 458 -18.67 41.74 32.41
C LYS A 458 -19.97 41.64 33.22
N GLY A 459 -20.03 40.79 34.24
CA GLY A 459 -21.25 40.53 35.03
C GLY A 459 -22.35 39.80 34.26
N GLN A 460 -22.04 39.18 33.12
CA GLN A 460 -22.98 38.43 32.28
C GLN A 460 -23.08 36.96 32.75
N TRP A 461 -23.54 36.76 33.98
CA TRP A 461 -23.51 35.46 34.65
C TRP A 461 -24.26 34.33 33.94
N SER A 462 -25.37 34.63 33.24
CA SER A 462 -26.12 33.61 32.49
C SER A 462 -25.29 33.04 31.33
N LEU A 463 -24.59 33.91 30.59
CA LEU A 463 -23.69 33.50 29.51
C LEU A 463 -22.46 32.78 30.06
N ALA A 464 -21.90 33.26 31.18
CA ALA A 464 -20.78 32.61 31.86
C ALA A 464 -21.10 31.15 32.25
N VAL A 465 -22.24 30.92 32.90
CA VAL A 465 -22.70 29.57 33.28
C VAL A 465 -22.88 28.68 32.06
N ALA A 466 -23.51 29.20 30.99
CA ALA A 466 -23.70 28.43 29.75
C ALA A 466 -22.35 28.03 29.13
N SER A 467 -21.39 28.97 29.04
CA SER A 467 -20.05 28.70 28.51
C SER A 467 -19.25 27.74 29.39
N TRP A 468 -19.31 27.87 30.71
CA TRP A 468 -18.65 26.94 31.63
C TRP A 468 -19.21 25.53 31.54
N ARG A 469 -20.54 25.39 31.44
CA ARG A 469 -21.19 24.09 31.29
C ARG A 469 -20.76 23.39 30.01
N GLU A 470 -20.70 24.13 28.90
CA GLU A 470 -20.21 23.57 27.64
C GLU A 470 -18.71 23.26 27.70
N ALA A 471 -17.89 24.07 28.40
CA ALA A 471 -16.48 23.78 28.60
C ALA A 471 -16.27 22.44 29.33
N VAL A 472 -17.02 22.18 30.42
CA VAL A 472 -16.98 20.91 31.14
C VAL A 472 -17.46 19.74 30.28
N ASN A 473 -18.52 19.94 29.50
CA ASN A 473 -19.02 18.92 28.57
C ASN A 473 -17.95 18.55 27.53
N GLN A 474 -17.24 19.54 26.98
CA GLN A 474 -16.16 19.31 26.01
C GLN A 474 -14.96 18.58 26.63
N THR A 475 -14.56 18.87 27.88
CA THR A 475 -13.48 18.11 28.52
C THR A 475 -13.87 16.67 28.80
N GLN A 476 -15.14 16.38 29.08
CA GLN A 476 -15.65 15.00 29.26
C GLN A 476 -15.73 14.19 27.97
N GLN A 477 -15.82 14.86 26.82
CA GLN A 477 -15.84 14.22 25.49
C GLN A 477 -14.44 13.83 24.98
N VAL A 478 -13.37 14.20 25.69
CA VAL A 478 -12.00 13.81 25.34
C VAL A 478 -11.79 12.32 25.63
N PRO A 479 -11.46 11.48 24.63
CA PRO A 479 -11.25 10.04 24.83
C PRO A 479 -10.02 9.76 25.72
N ALA A 480 -10.13 8.78 26.61
CA ALA A 480 -9.10 8.49 27.61
C ALA A 480 -7.78 7.92 27.06
N ASP A 481 -7.77 7.35 25.85
CA ASP A 481 -6.56 6.76 25.26
C ASP A 481 -5.70 7.73 24.43
N THR A 482 -5.98 9.04 24.55
CA THR A 482 -5.37 10.06 23.70
C THR A 482 -4.38 10.94 24.47
N PHE A 483 -3.50 11.61 23.73
CA PHE A 483 -2.60 12.62 24.27
C PHE A 483 -3.31 13.62 25.18
N TYR A 484 -4.43 14.15 24.69
CA TYR A 484 -5.17 15.24 25.31
C TYR A 484 -5.95 14.79 26.56
N ALA A 485 -6.09 13.48 26.83
CA ALA A 485 -6.70 13.00 28.06
C ALA A 485 -5.93 13.51 29.30
N ASN A 486 -4.60 13.43 29.25
CA ASN A 486 -3.73 13.90 30.34
C ASN A 486 -3.82 15.42 30.55
N GLU A 487 -4.05 16.19 29.49
CA GLU A 487 -4.23 17.64 29.58
C GLU A 487 -5.64 18.03 30.03
N ALA A 488 -6.68 17.32 29.57
CA ALA A 488 -8.08 17.63 29.85
C ALA A 488 -8.52 17.21 31.25
N GLN A 489 -7.90 16.17 31.83
CA GLN A 489 -8.27 15.63 33.14
C GLN A 489 -8.20 16.67 34.28
N PRO A 490 -7.10 17.41 34.50
CA PRO A 490 -7.07 18.46 35.53
C PRO A 490 -8.02 19.63 35.23
N LEU A 491 -8.23 19.96 33.95
CA LEU A 491 -9.13 21.04 33.54
C LEU A 491 -10.59 20.72 33.83
N THR A 492 -10.99 19.44 33.75
CA THR A 492 -12.37 19.03 34.05
C THR A 492 -12.76 19.42 35.48
N GLN A 493 -11.87 19.16 36.45
CA GLN A 493 -12.11 19.56 37.83
C GLN A 493 -12.15 21.09 37.97
N GLN A 494 -11.14 21.78 37.44
CA GLN A 494 -11.05 23.24 37.52
C GLN A 494 -12.28 23.96 36.91
N TYR A 495 -12.76 23.48 35.77
CA TYR A 495 -13.91 24.05 35.09
C TYR A 495 -15.22 23.73 35.81
N THR A 496 -15.32 22.57 36.45
CA THR A 496 -16.49 22.21 37.29
C THR A 496 -16.59 23.11 38.53
N GLU A 497 -15.47 23.40 39.17
CA GLU A 497 -15.41 24.35 40.29
C GLU A 497 -15.78 25.78 39.83
N SER A 498 -15.26 26.20 38.67
CA SER A 498 -15.56 27.53 38.11
C SER A 498 -17.03 27.66 37.69
N LEU A 499 -17.62 26.61 37.11
CA LEU A 499 -19.05 26.52 36.82
C LEU A 499 -19.88 26.68 38.09
N THR A 500 -19.51 25.97 39.15
CA THR A 500 -20.22 26.02 40.44
C THR A 500 -20.18 27.44 41.03
N ALA A 501 -19.03 28.11 40.95
CA ALA A 501 -18.89 29.50 41.37
C ALA A 501 -19.75 30.46 40.52
N ALA A 502 -19.77 30.29 39.20
CA ALA A 502 -20.59 31.10 38.31
C ALA A 502 -22.10 30.90 38.55
N GLU A 503 -22.53 29.66 38.81
CA GLU A 503 -23.93 29.33 39.13
C GLU A 503 -24.38 30.01 40.43
N GLU A 504 -23.52 30.05 41.46
CA GLU A 504 -23.82 30.74 42.71
C GLU A 504 -23.94 32.26 42.52
N ASN A 505 -23.01 32.87 41.77
CA ASN A 505 -23.10 34.30 41.43
C ASN A 505 -24.35 34.64 40.62
N LEU A 506 -24.76 33.77 39.68
CA LEU A 506 -26.00 33.94 38.94
C LEU A 506 -27.22 33.93 39.86
N ARG A 507 -27.27 33.02 40.84
CA ARG A 507 -28.35 32.96 41.84
C ARG A 507 -28.43 34.24 42.66
N GLN A 508 -27.29 34.74 43.14
CA GLN A 508 -27.19 36.00 43.88
C GLN A 508 -27.74 37.19 43.06
N VAL A 509 -27.33 37.31 41.79
CA VAL A 509 -27.82 38.39 40.92
C VAL A 509 -29.31 38.24 40.61
N ALA A 510 -29.80 37.03 40.37
CA ALA A 510 -31.22 36.78 40.15
C ALA A 510 -32.06 37.15 41.38
N LEU A 511 -31.56 36.87 42.58
CA LEU A 511 -32.21 37.24 43.85
C LEU A 511 -32.30 38.76 43.99
N ILE A 512 -31.20 39.49 43.78
CA ILE A 512 -31.17 40.96 43.82
C ILE A 512 -32.17 41.56 42.82
N GLN A 513 -32.26 41.02 41.61
CA GLN A 513 -33.21 41.50 40.60
C GLN A 513 -34.65 41.26 41.02
N LYS A 514 -34.96 40.07 41.57
CA LYS A 514 -36.28 39.77 42.11
C LYS A 514 -36.64 40.74 43.25
N THR A 515 -35.71 40.99 44.18
CA THR A 515 -35.88 41.96 45.27
C THR A 515 -36.17 43.36 44.74
N ARG A 516 -35.48 43.81 43.68
CA ARG A 516 -35.77 45.10 43.04
C ARG A 516 -37.17 45.15 42.44
N VAL A 517 -37.63 44.08 41.79
CA VAL A 517 -38.99 44.00 41.23
C VAL A 517 -40.04 44.06 42.34
N ASP A 518 -39.84 43.32 43.43
CA ASP A 518 -40.76 43.30 44.55
C ASP A 518 -40.78 44.65 45.30
N LEU A 519 -39.62 45.27 45.52
CA LEU A 519 -39.53 46.64 46.07
C LEU A 519 -40.16 47.68 45.13
N SER A 520 -39.95 47.56 43.82
CA SER A 520 -40.61 48.43 42.84
C SER A 520 -42.11 48.34 42.97
N ARG A 521 -42.67 47.13 43.14
CA ARG A 521 -44.11 46.92 43.33
C ARG A 521 -44.60 47.51 44.65
N THR A 522 -43.87 47.28 45.75
CA THR A 522 -44.24 47.74 47.10
C THR A 522 -44.08 49.25 47.29
N CYS A 523 -43.07 49.87 46.68
CA CYS A 523 -42.82 51.31 46.75
C CYS A 523 -43.64 52.13 45.74
N SER A 524 -44.35 51.48 44.81
CA SER A 524 -45.18 52.14 43.81
C SER A 524 -46.62 52.35 44.30
N GLY A 525 -47.15 53.55 44.10
CA GLY A 525 -48.53 53.91 44.42
C GLY A 525 -48.93 55.22 43.73
N PRO A 526 -50.14 55.75 44.01
CA PRO A 526 -50.58 57.06 43.48
C PRO A 526 -49.62 58.20 43.84
N ILE A 527 -48.94 58.04 44.97
CA ILE A 527 -47.80 58.84 45.41
C ILE A 527 -46.68 57.84 45.64
N GLN A 528 -45.48 58.11 45.10
CA GLN A 528 -44.32 57.25 45.32
C GLN A 528 -44.03 57.12 46.81
N ILE A 529 -44.05 55.89 47.33
CA ILE A 529 -43.98 55.61 48.77
C ILE A 529 -42.53 55.68 49.25
N CYS A 530 -41.62 55.05 48.51
CA CYS A 530 -40.21 54.99 48.84
C CYS A 530 -39.28 55.04 47.62
N ASP A 531 -38.05 55.49 47.88
CA ASP A 531 -36.87 55.23 47.06
C ASP A 531 -36.10 54.06 47.68
N TYR A 532 -35.39 53.28 46.86
CA TYR A 532 -34.65 52.13 47.36
C TYR A 532 -33.34 51.88 46.63
N THR A 533 -32.40 51.26 47.34
CA THR A 533 -31.18 50.69 46.76
C THR A 533 -31.00 49.27 47.27
N VAL A 534 -30.67 48.35 46.36
CA VAL A 534 -30.46 46.93 46.68
C VAL A 534 -29.03 46.56 46.32
N THR A 535 -28.31 46.08 47.33
CA THR A 535 -26.99 45.45 47.22
C THR A 535 -27.07 44.01 47.73
N ALA A 536 -26.01 43.22 47.56
CA ALA A 536 -25.97 41.84 48.06
C ALA A 536 -26.10 41.74 49.59
N ASN A 537 -25.74 42.80 50.33
CA ASN A 537 -25.65 42.74 51.80
C ASN A 537 -26.68 43.63 52.51
N LEU A 538 -27.35 44.52 51.79
CA LEU A 538 -28.25 45.49 52.39
C LEU A 538 -29.27 46.03 51.37
N ILE A 539 -30.53 46.05 51.78
CA ILE A 539 -31.62 46.82 51.18
C ILE A 539 -31.76 48.12 51.98
N LYS A 540 -31.58 49.27 51.33
CA LYS A 540 -31.91 50.56 51.93
C LYS A 540 -33.20 51.09 51.32
N VAL A 541 -34.17 51.40 52.16
CA VAL A 541 -35.45 52.00 51.77
C VAL A 541 -35.58 53.37 52.42
N LYS A 542 -35.84 54.40 51.62
CA LYS A 542 -36.06 55.77 52.10
C LYS A 542 -37.49 56.18 51.79
N LEU A 543 -38.29 56.50 52.81
CA LEU A 543 -39.65 57.00 52.62
C LEU A 543 -39.61 58.38 51.96
N THR A 544 -40.45 58.61 50.94
CA THR A 544 -40.44 59.90 50.23
C THR A 544 -41.08 60.99 51.09
N VAL A 545 -40.65 62.23 50.85
CA VAL A 545 -41.23 63.42 51.49
C VAL A 545 -42.73 63.53 51.18
N ALA A 546 -43.15 63.18 49.97
CA ALA A 546 -44.54 63.26 49.53
C ALA A 546 -45.43 62.27 50.31
N TYR A 547 -44.97 61.03 50.47
CA TYR A 547 -45.65 60.00 51.25
C TYR A 547 -45.75 60.37 52.73
N MET A 548 -44.64 60.80 53.35
CA MET A 548 -44.62 61.22 54.75
C MET A 548 -45.56 62.41 55.03
N ARG A 549 -45.62 63.40 54.13
CA ARG A 549 -46.57 64.53 54.26
C ARG A 549 -48.02 64.08 54.09
N ALA A 550 -48.29 63.14 53.19
CA ALA A 550 -49.63 62.61 52.98
C ALA A 550 -50.13 61.86 54.22
N LEU A 551 -49.28 61.02 54.84
CA LEU A 551 -49.56 60.37 56.12
C LEU A 551 -49.81 61.38 57.24
N MET A 552 -48.93 62.37 57.42
CA MET A 552 -49.08 63.43 58.44
C MET A 552 -50.37 64.24 58.27
N ARG A 553 -50.70 64.65 57.03
CA ARG A 553 -51.95 65.39 56.73
C ARG A 553 -53.18 64.55 57.05
N THR A 554 -53.16 63.27 56.68
CA THR A 554 -54.29 62.36 56.91
C THR A 554 -54.47 62.11 58.40
N GLY A 555 -53.37 61.88 59.15
CA GLY A 555 -53.40 61.70 60.61
C GLY A 555 -53.90 62.93 61.37
N ILE A 556 -53.39 64.13 61.05
CA ILE A 556 -53.81 65.39 61.70
C ILE A 556 -55.28 65.71 61.40
N THR A 557 -55.72 65.48 60.16
CA THR A 557 -57.12 65.71 59.76
C THR A 557 -58.08 64.71 60.42
N ALA A 558 -57.66 63.45 60.59
CA ALA A 558 -58.43 62.44 61.30
C ALA A 558 -58.57 62.77 62.79
N GLN A 559 -57.49 63.26 63.41
CA GLN A 559 -57.47 63.65 64.82
C GLN A 559 -58.31 64.90 65.11
N SER A 560 -58.28 65.91 64.23
CA SER A 560 -59.10 67.12 64.41
C SER A 560 -60.61 66.89 64.18
N LYS A 561 -60.98 65.84 63.45
CA LYS A 561 -62.37 65.46 63.16
C LYS A 561 -62.92 64.33 64.04
N GLY A 562 -62.11 63.75 64.94
CA GLY A 562 -62.51 62.58 65.72
C GLY A 562 -62.77 61.31 64.88
N ASP A 563 -62.22 61.23 63.67
CA ASP A 563 -62.39 60.10 62.75
C ASP A 563 -61.44 58.96 63.12
N VAL A 564 -61.85 58.17 64.11
CA VAL A 564 -61.11 56.99 64.60
C VAL A 564 -60.82 55.99 63.47
N ASN A 565 -61.75 55.84 62.52
CA ASN A 565 -61.58 54.91 61.40
C ASN A 565 -60.47 55.37 60.45
N ALA A 566 -60.29 56.67 60.22
CA ALA A 566 -59.18 57.20 59.43
C ALA A 566 -57.83 57.04 60.12
N GLN A 567 -57.77 57.12 61.46
CA GLN A 567 -56.55 56.84 62.22
C GLN A 567 -56.16 55.35 62.15
N ILE A 568 -57.13 54.45 62.27
CA ILE A 568 -56.92 52.99 62.12
C ILE A 568 -56.36 52.67 60.73
N ARG A 569 -56.96 53.21 59.66
CA ARG A 569 -56.49 52.98 58.28
C ARG A 569 -55.05 53.45 58.02
N VAL A 570 -54.63 54.56 58.62
CA VAL A 570 -53.24 55.05 58.51
C VAL A 570 -52.27 54.08 59.19
N ASN A 571 -52.64 53.58 60.37
CA ASN A 571 -51.83 52.62 61.11
C ASN A 571 -51.77 51.25 60.42
N GLU A 572 -52.91 50.75 59.93
CA GLU A 572 -52.99 49.51 59.14
C GLU A 572 -52.14 49.59 57.86
N HIS A 573 -52.15 50.73 57.17
CA HIS A 573 -51.34 50.92 55.97
C HIS A 573 -49.84 50.90 56.27
N LEU A 574 -49.39 51.52 57.38
CA LEU A 574 -47.99 51.47 57.83
C LEU A 574 -47.57 50.07 58.24
N GLN A 575 -48.42 49.33 58.97
CA GLN A 575 -48.16 47.95 59.35
C GLN A 575 -48.09 47.03 58.11
N THR A 576 -48.97 47.24 57.13
CA THR A 576 -48.96 46.47 55.88
C THR A 576 -47.69 46.75 55.07
N LEU A 577 -47.25 48.01 55.00
CA LEU A 577 -46.00 48.38 54.33
C LEU A 577 -44.80 47.76 55.04
N GLN A 578 -44.76 47.83 56.37
CA GLN A 578 -43.69 47.22 57.16
C GLN A 578 -43.64 45.71 56.94
N ALA A 579 -44.76 45.00 57.04
CA ALA A 579 -44.83 43.55 56.81
C ALA A 579 -44.43 43.17 55.38
N ALA A 580 -44.79 43.97 54.37
CA ALA A 580 -44.37 43.75 53.00
C ALA A 580 -42.85 43.92 52.81
N LEU A 581 -42.25 44.91 53.47
CA LEU A 581 -40.80 45.14 53.43
C LEU A 581 -40.02 44.06 54.20
N GLU A 582 -40.53 43.61 55.35
CA GLU A 582 -39.99 42.48 56.11
C GLU A 582 -40.07 41.19 55.29
N ALA A 583 -41.21 40.89 54.66
CA ALA A 583 -41.36 39.73 53.79
C ALA A 583 -40.43 39.78 52.56
N ILE A 584 -40.15 40.95 51.99
CA ILE A 584 -39.15 41.10 50.92
C ILE A 584 -37.74 40.78 51.44
N SER A 585 -37.42 41.21 52.66
CA SER A 585 -36.15 40.91 53.32
C SER A 585 -36.02 39.41 53.62
N GLU A 586 -37.05 38.77 54.18
CA GLU A 586 -37.09 37.31 54.41
C GLU A 586 -36.92 36.52 53.13
N ASN A 587 -37.69 36.86 52.09
CA ASN A 587 -37.65 36.16 50.82
C ASN A 587 -36.31 36.30 50.07
N SER A 588 -35.54 37.34 50.38
CA SER A 588 -34.23 37.59 49.77
C SER A 588 -33.06 37.24 50.68
N GLY A 589 -33.28 37.00 51.98
CA GLY A 589 -32.20 36.83 52.95
C GLY A 589 -31.29 38.07 53.10
N ILE A 590 -31.68 39.22 52.55
CA ILE A 590 -30.89 40.46 52.59
C ILE A 590 -31.46 41.35 53.70
N PRO A 591 -30.66 41.78 54.70
CA PRO A 591 -31.10 42.73 55.72
C PRO A 591 -31.67 44.02 55.10
N ILE A 592 -32.68 44.59 55.74
CA ILE A 592 -33.33 45.83 55.29
C ILE A 592 -33.25 46.93 56.34
N GLU A 593 -32.92 48.14 55.91
CA GLU A 593 -32.91 49.36 56.71
C GLU A 593 -33.89 50.38 56.12
N ILE A 594 -34.75 50.92 56.97
CA ILE A 594 -35.80 51.88 56.62
C ILE A 594 -35.39 53.25 57.16
N TYR A 595 -35.36 54.25 56.28
CA TYR A 595 -34.97 55.63 56.56
C TYR A 595 -36.14 56.58 56.35
N SER A 596 -36.20 57.62 57.19
CA SER A 596 -37.13 58.73 57.00
C SER A 596 -36.73 59.59 55.80
N ALA A 597 -37.62 60.49 55.39
CA ALA A 597 -37.30 61.45 54.33
C ALA A 597 -36.10 62.37 54.64
N ASN A 598 -35.70 62.48 55.92
CA ASN A 598 -34.54 63.26 56.41
C ASN A 598 -33.31 62.39 56.69
N ASP A 599 -33.22 61.19 56.10
CA ASP A 599 -32.11 60.23 56.25
C ASP A 599 -31.89 59.73 57.69
N SER A 600 -32.91 59.82 58.55
CA SER A 600 -32.86 59.22 59.90
C SER A 600 -33.28 57.76 59.83
N LEU A 601 -32.48 56.84 60.39
CA LEU A 601 -32.84 55.43 60.48
C LEU A 601 -34.09 55.27 61.35
N MET A 602 -35.15 54.69 60.78
CA MET A 602 -36.43 54.45 61.45
C MET A 602 -36.57 53.01 61.93
N GLY A 603 -35.95 52.05 61.24
CA GLY A 603 -36.03 50.64 61.59
C GLY A 603 -35.05 49.80 60.80
N ARG A 604 -34.71 48.63 61.35
CA ARG A 604 -33.87 47.62 60.72
C ARG A 604 -34.49 46.25 60.94
N TYR A 605 -34.47 45.42 59.91
CA TYR A 605 -34.88 44.02 59.98
C TYR A 605 -33.77 43.14 59.39
N ILE A 606 -33.51 42.02 60.06
CA ILE A 606 -32.50 41.03 59.67
C ILE A 606 -33.26 39.70 59.55
N PRO A 607 -33.33 39.12 58.34
CA PRO A 607 -34.08 37.89 58.07
C PRO A 607 -33.40 36.63 58.61
#